data_AF-A0A3A9VZ72-F1
#
_entry.id   AF-A0A3A9VZ72-F1
#
_cell.length_a   1.000
_cell.length_b   1.000
_cell.length_c   1.000
_cell.angle_alpha   90.00
_cell.angle_beta   90.00
_cell.angle_gamma   90.00
#
_symmetry.space_group_name_H-M   'P 1'
#
loop_
_entity.id
_entity.type
_entity.pdbx_description
1 polymer ?
#
loop_
_entity_poly.entity_id
_entity_poly.type
_entity_poly.pdbx_seq_one_letter_code
_entity_poly.pdbx_strand_id
1 'polypeptide(L)'
;MKSITIFLAIFFTATGFAQTKKNVFFDQSTLITKFHTIDELEDLKKGELVKLYIERANEIITVLPYIALTNEADVSLSDIGIKENSDNLKLLKKHHETTTEAFESTGNLITEFIPYADTEKIVWSILYYEEMIKKIRIGVNGNF
;
A
#
# COMPACT_ATOMS: atom_id res chain seq x y z
N MET A 1 -33.08 39.99 -40.33
CA MET A 1 -32.33 38.72 -40.42
C MET A 1 -31.45 38.66 -39.18
N LYS A 2 -31.98 38.31 -38.01
CA LYS A 2 -32.08 36.95 -37.41
C LYS A 2 -30.84 36.08 -37.64
N SER A 3 -30.37 35.50 -36.53
CA SER A 3 -29.46 34.34 -36.40
C SER A 3 -27.97 34.72 -36.23
N ILE A 4 -27.19 34.22 -35.27
CA ILE A 4 -27.29 33.03 -34.42
C ILE A 4 -26.41 33.25 -33.17
N THR A 5 -26.92 32.91 -31.99
CA THR A 5 -26.15 32.75 -30.75
C THR A 5 -25.69 31.29 -30.69
N ILE A 6 -24.38 31.02 -30.56
CA ILE A 6 -23.87 29.66 -30.29
C ILE A 6 -23.33 29.66 -28.86
N PHE A 7 -24.07 29.01 -27.96
CA PHE A 7 -23.64 28.69 -26.61
C PHE A 7 -23.24 27.22 -26.62
N LEU A 8 -21.94 26.92 -26.55
CA LEU A 8 -21.42 25.56 -26.54
C LEU A 8 -21.27 25.08 -25.09
N ALA A 9 -22.27 24.37 -24.57
CA ALA A 9 -22.19 23.70 -23.27
C ALA A 9 -21.59 22.30 -23.46
N ILE A 10 -20.33 22.12 -23.10
CA ILE A 10 -19.68 20.80 -23.03
C ILE A 10 -20.00 20.20 -21.67
N PHE A 11 -20.93 19.26 -21.64
CA PHE A 11 -21.22 18.42 -20.48
C PHE A 11 -20.17 17.30 -20.43
N PHE A 12 -19.14 17.44 -19.59
CA PHE A 12 -18.28 16.32 -19.23
C PHE A 12 -19.04 15.41 -18.27
N THR A 13 -19.62 14.33 -18.79
CA THR A 13 -20.08 13.22 -17.95
C THR A 13 -18.85 12.49 -17.43
N ALA A 14 -18.41 12.84 -16.23
CA ALA A 14 -17.48 12.01 -15.47
C ALA A 14 -18.22 10.72 -15.09
N THR A 15 -18.03 9.66 -15.86
CA THR A 15 -18.35 8.31 -15.41
C THR A 15 -17.37 7.98 -14.30
N GLY A 16 -17.74 8.29 -13.05
CA GLY A 16 -17.04 7.77 -11.89
C GLY A 16 -17.16 6.26 -11.94
N PHE A 17 -16.06 5.57 -12.27
CA PHE A 17 -15.95 4.15 -12.01
C PHE A 17 -16.08 4.00 -10.50
N ALA A 18 -17.25 3.56 -10.05
CA ALA A 18 -17.43 3.10 -8.69
C ALA A 18 -16.53 1.86 -8.55
N GLN A 19 -15.29 2.07 -8.09
CA GLN A 19 -14.35 1.01 -7.79
C GLN A 19 -15.06 0.09 -6.80
N THR A 20 -15.46 -1.09 -7.26
CA THR A 20 -16.11 -2.07 -6.41
C THR A 20 -15.09 -2.42 -5.34
N LYS A 21 -15.29 -1.91 -4.10
CA LYS A 21 -14.38 -2.18 -2.99
C LYS A 21 -14.30 -3.70 -2.84
N LYS A 22 -13.15 -4.26 -3.15
CA LYS A 22 -12.91 -5.70 -3.05
C LYS A 22 -12.87 -6.03 -1.56
N ASN A 23 -13.71 -6.96 -1.10
CA ASN A 23 -13.78 -7.35 0.32
C ASN A 23 -12.62 -8.30 0.67
N VAL A 24 -11.39 -7.84 0.43
CA VAL A 24 -10.15 -8.61 0.62
C VAL A 24 -9.36 -8.06 1.79
N PHE A 25 -8.44 -8.84 2.34
CA PHE A 25 -7.60 -8.36 3.44
C PHE A 25 -6.67 -7.22 2.99
N PHE A 26 -6.02 -7.38 1.84
CA PHE A 26 -5.21 -6.35 1.19
C PHE A 26 -5.09 -6.63 -0.32
N ASP A 27 -4.84 -5.58 -1.10
CA ASP A 27 -4.74 -5.65 -2.56
C ASP A 27 -3.32 -6.02 -3.01
N GLN A 28 -3.19 -6.59 -4.21
CA GLN A 28 -1.89 -6.87 -4.84
C GLN A 28 -1.04 -5.60 -5.02
N SER A 29 -1.67 -4.42 -5.17
CA SER A 29 -0.98 -3.14 -5.30
C SER A 29 -0.26 -2.68 -4.03
N THR A 30 -0.58 -3.25 -2.88
CA THR A 30 0.14 -3.01 -1.61
C THR A 30 1.51 -3.66 -1.60
N LEU A 31 1.72 -4.72 -2.39
CA LEU A 31 2.94 -5.50 -2.40
C LEU A 31 4.05 -4.83 -3.23
N ILE A 32 5.24 -4.65 -2.65
CA ILE A 32 6.44 -4.26 -3.37
C ILE A 32 6.76 -5.29 -4.46
N THR A 33 7.24 -4.80 -5.59
CA THR A 33 7.49 -5.62 -6.79
C THR A 33 8.94 -6.05 -6.93
N LYS A 34 9.86 -5.40 -6.20
CA LYS A 34 11.31 -5.62 -6.29
C LYS A 34 11.96 -5.50 -4.91
N PHE A 35 12.84 -6.44 -4.60
CA PHE A 35 13.84 -6.32 -3.54
C PHE A 35 15.15 -5.80 -4.12
N HIS A 36 15.89 -5.02 -3.34
CA HIS A 36 17.14 -4.41 -3.76
C HIS A 36 18.34 -5.05 -3.08
N THR A 37 19.45 -5.06 -3.79
CA THR A 37 20.78 -5.31 -3.20
C THR A 37 21.31 -4.04 -2.54
N ILE A 38 22.32 -4.18 -1.68
CA ILE A 38 22.97 -3.02 -1.05
C ILE A 38 23.57 -2.08 -2.11
N ASP A 39 24.29 -2.62 -3.10
CA ASP A 39 24.90 -1.86 -4.19
C ASP A 39 23.84 -1.04 -4.96
N GLU A 40 22.69 -1.64 -5.28
CA GLU A 40 21.59 -0.94 -5.94
C GLU A 40 21.04 0.22 -5.11
N LEU A 41 21.00 0.10 -3.77
CA LEU A 41 20.50 1.15 -2.88
C LEU A 41 21.53 2.26 -2.68
N GLU A 42 22.81 1.92 -2.61
CA GLU A 42 23.90 2.89 -2.45
C GLU A 42 24.01 3.83 -3.67
N ASP A 43 23.62 3.36 -4.86
CA ASP A 43 23.58 4.15 -6.09
C ASP A 43 22.38 5.12 -6.18
N LEU A 44 21.37 4.99 -5.30
CA LEU A 44 20.17 5.82 -5.33
C LEU A 44 20.34 7.17 -4.64
N LYS A 45 19.63 8.19 -5.15
CA LYS A 45 19.54 9.47 -4.46
C LYS A 45 18.68 9.34 -3.21
N LYS A 46 18.94 10.19 -2.20
CA LYS A 46 18.19 10.18 -0.94
C LYS A 46 16.67 10.23 -1.11
N GLY A 47 16.16 11.03 -2.05
CA GLY A 47 14.71 11.10 -2.32
C GLY A 47 14.12 9.78 -2.85
N GLU A 48 14.89 9.03 -3.65
CA GLU A 48 14.49 7.71 -4.15
C GLU A 48 14.48 6.69 -3.01
N LEU A 49 15.49 6.74 -2.13
CA LEU A 49 15.54 5.91 -0.92
C LEU A 49 14.35 6.19 0.01
N VAL A 50 14.00 7.44 0.23
CA VAL A 50 12.83 7.81 1.06
C VAL A 50 11.55 7.25 0.45
N LYS A 51 11.39 7.29 -0.88
CA LYS A 51 10.24 6.69 -1.55
C LYS A 51 10.19 5.17 -1.33
N LEU A 52 11.31 4.47 -1.50
CA LEU A 52 11.38 3.03 -1.22
C LEU A 52 11.05 2.75 0.25
N TYR A 53 11.60 3.52 1.18
CA TYR A 53 11.30 3.40 2.61
C TYR A 53 9.79 3.46 2.89
N ILE A 54 9.08 4.43 2.30
CA ILE A 54 7.62 4.57 2.43
C ILE A 54 6.89 3.34 1.87
N GLU A 55 7.27 2.88 0.67
CA GLU A 55 6.65 1.71 0.05
C GLU A 55 6.78 0.45 0.92
N ARG A 56 7.94 0.24 1.53
CA ARG A 56 8.18 -0.93 2.40
C ARG A 56 7.42 -0.80 3.72
N ALA A 57 7.42 0.40 4.32
CA ALA A 57 6.65 0.67 5.53
C ALA A 57 5.14 0.43 5.28
N ASN A 58 4.62 0.81 4.11
CA ASN A 58 3.24 0.58 3.72
C ASN A 58 2.88 -0.91 3.76
N GLU A 59 3.64 -1.74 3.04
CA GLU A 59 3.36 -3.17 2.95
C GLU A 59 3.39 -3.81 4.34
N ILE A 60 4.38 -3.46 5.16
CA ILE A 60 4.48 -3.97 6.54
C ILE A 60 3.22 -3.57 7.33
N ILE A 61 2.85 -2.30 7.36
CA ILE A 61 1.70 -1.82 8.14
C ILE A 61 0.38 -2.45 7.67
N THR A 62 0.22 -2.66 6.35
CA THR A 62 -1.00 -3.23 5.79
C THR A 62 -1.10 -4.75 5.99
N VAL A 63 -0.01 -5.49 5.79
CA VAL A 63 -0.02 -6.96 5.77
C VAL A 63 0.16 -7.56 7.16
N LEU A 64 0.97 -6.91 8.03
CA LEU A 64 1.33 -7.44 9.36
C LEU A 64 0.12 -7.86 10.23
N PRO A 65 -1.03 -7.14 10.25
CA PRO A 65 -2.20 -7.56 11.04
C PRO A 65 -2.82 -8.88 10.59
N TYR A 66 -2.58 -9.31 9.34
CA TYR A 66 -3.26 -10.44 8.71
C TYR A 66 -2.43 -11.71 8.61
N ILE A 67 -1.17 -11.71 9.03
CA ILE A 67 -0.23 -12.83 8.79
C ILE A 67 -0.66 -14.19 9.36
N ALA A 68 -1.55 -14.20 10.36
CA ALA A 68 -2.13 -15.42 10.91
C ALA A 68 -3.33 -15.95 10.11
N LEU A 69 -3.90 -15.11 9.24
CA LEU A 69 -5.05 -15.40 8.38
C LEU A 69 -4.59 -15.69 6.95
N THR A 70 -3.76 -14.81 6.39
CA THR A 70 -3.24 -14.91 5.02
C THR A 70 -1.99 -14.03 4.85
N ASN A 71 -1.09 -14.49 4.01
CA ASN A 71 0.04 -13.74 3.44
C ASN A 71 -0.13 -13.49 1.92
N GLU A 72 -1.24 -13.96 1.34
CA GLU A 72 -1.59 -13.79 -0.07
C GLU A 72 -2.50 -12.57 -0.24
N ALA A 73 -2.22 -11.76 -1.25
CA ALA A 73 -3.07 -10.65 -1.64
C ALA A 73 -4.39 -11.14 -2.22
N ASP A 74 -5.38 -10.25 -2.26
CA ASP A 74 -6.68 -10.51 -2.89
C ASP A 74 -7.53 -11.63 -2.27
N VAL A 75 -7.13 -12.12 -1.08
CA VAL A 75 -7.87 -13.11 -0.31
C VAL A 75 -9.03 -12.43 0.43
N SER A 76 -10.24 -12.96 0.26
CA SER A 76 -11.45 -12.54 0.96
C SER A 76 -11.65 -13.27 2.29
N LEU A 77 -12.62 -12.80 3.09
CA LEU A 77 -13.05 -13.51 4.31
C LEU A 77 -13.53 -14.93 3.97
N SER A 78 -14.26 -15.08 2.86
CA SER A 78 -14.86 -16.36 2.47
C SER A 78 -13.82 -17.41 2.06
N ASP A 79 -12.70 -16.98 1.47
CA ASP A 79 -11.61 -17.85 1.02
C ASP A 79 -10.94 -18.59 2.19
N ILE A 80 -10.96 -18.00 3.38
CA ILE A 80 -10.43 -18.60 4.61
C ILE A 80 -11.52 -19.12 5.56
N GLY A 81 -12.75 -19.26 5.06
CA GLY A 81 -13.87 -19.84 5.82
C GLY A 81 -14.54 -18.89 6.82
N ILE A 82 -14.25 -17.59 6.78
CA ILE A 82 -14.96 -16.59 7.58
C ILE A 82 -16.21 -16.13 6.83
N LYS A 83 -17.36 -16.16 7.50
CA LYS A 83 -18.63 -15.73 6.92
C LYS A 83 -18.63 -14.23 6.60
N GLU A 84 -19.01 -13.87 5.38
CA GLU A 84 -19.24 -12.48 4.95
C GLU A 84 -20.60 -11.95 5.42
N ASN A 85 -20.74 -11.73 6.73
CA ASN A 85 -21.88 -11.00 7.28
C ASN A 85 -21.59 -9.49 7.36
N SER A 86 -22.62 -8.69 7.62
CA SER A 86 -22.50 -7.22 7.69
C SER A 86 -21.47 -6.74 8.69
N ASP A 87 -21.32 -7.45 9.81
CA ASP A 87 -20.45 -7.03 10.91
C ASP A 87 -18.97 -7.26 10.56
N ASN A 88 -18.65 -8.43 10.01
CA ASN A 88 -17.30 -8.77 9.55
C ASN A 88 -16.87 -7.87 8.39
N LEU A 89 -17.75 -7.62 7.41
CA LEU A 89 -17.47 -6.72 6.30
C LEU A 89 -17.27 -5.27 6.77
N LYS A 90 -18.09 -4.81 7.72
CA LYS A 90 -17.94 -3.47 8.31
C LYS A 90 -16.65 -3.33 9.11
N LEU A 91 -16.24 -4.38 9.83
CA LEU A 91 -14.98 -4.42 10.56
C LEU A 91 -13.79 -4.34 9.60
N LEU A 92 -13.77 -5.16 8.56
CA LEU A 92 -12.72 -5.16 7.54
C LEU A 92 -12.61 -3.80 6.84
N LYS A 93 -13.76 -3.26 6.39
CA LYS A 93 -13.83 -1.93 5.76
C LYS A 93 -13.31 -0.83 6.68
N LYS A 94 -13.72 -0.83 7.95
CA LYS A 94 -13.26 0.17 8.93
C LYS A 94 -11.75 0.08 9.11
N HIS A 95 -11.21 -1.14 9.20
CA HIS A 95 -9.77 -1.33 9.29
C HIS A 95 -9.05 -0.76 8.06
N HIS A 96 -9.53 -1.04 6.84
CA HIS A 96 -8.96 -0.44 5.61
C HIS A 96 -8.95 1.08 5.61
N GLU A 97 -10.06 1.71 6.05
CA GLU A 97 -10.16 3.16 6.14
C GLU A 97 -9.14 3.72 7.14
N THR A 98 -9.05 3.12 8.34
CA THR A 98 -8.07 3.52 9.35
C THR A 98 -6.62 3.26 8.92
N THR A 99 -6.34 2.15 8.25
CA THR A 99 -4.99 1.82 7.75
C THR A 99 -4.57 2.79 6.64
N THR A 100 -5.49 3.21 5.77
CA THR A 100 -5.21 4.23 4.74
C THR A 100 -4.81 5.56 5.39
N GLU A 101 -5.55 6.03 6.39
CA GLU A 101 -5.21 7.25 7.14
C GLU A 101 -3.87 7.13 7.87
N ALA A 102 -3.59 5.96 8.47
CA ALA A 102 -2.33 5.68 9.12
C ALA A 102 -1.15 5.66 8.13
N PHE A 103 -1.35 5.12 6.93
CA PHE A 103 -0.36 5.15 5.85
C PHE A 103 -0.05 6.57 5.41
N GLU A 104 -1.06 7.40 5.15
CA GLU A 104 -0.86 8.80 4.75
C GLU A 104 -0.11 9.59 5.82
N SER A 105 -0.54 9.46 7.08
CA SER A 105 0.12 10.11 8.22
C SER A 105 1.58 9.67 8.38
N THR A 106 1.83 8.36 8.27
CA THR A 106 3.18 7.78 8.38
C THR A 106 4.06 8.18 7.19
N GLY A 107 3.50 8.21 5.98
CA GLY A 107 4.18 8.65 4.77
C GLY A 107 4.61 10.11 4.84
N ASN A 108 3.75 10.98 5.39
CA ASN A 108 4.08 12.39 5.64
C ASN A 108 5.21 12.53 6.67
N LEU A 109 5.11 11.81 7.80
CA LEU A 109 6.20 11.77 8.79
C LEU A 109 7.51 11.34 8.13
N ILE A 110 7.51 10.23 7.38
CA ILE A 110 8.70 9.70 6.74
C ILE A 110 9.28 10.72 5.75
N THR A 111 8.43 11.32 4.92
CA THR A 111 8.82 12.31 3.91
C THR A 111 9.47 13.53 4.55
N GLU A 112 8.96 13.99 5.69
CA GLU A 112 9.48 15.17 6.38
C GLU A 112 10.73 14.85 7.22
N PHE A 113 10.77 13.73 7.96
CA PHE A 113 11.82 13.49 8.95
C PHE A 113 12.94 12.56 8.51
N ILE A 114 12.68 11.55 7.67
CA ILE A 114 13.71 10.60 7.25
C ILE A 114 14.82 11.24 6.38
N PRO A 115 14.57 12.29 5.56
CA PRO A 115 15.66 12.95 4.83
C PRO A 115 16.80 13.51 5.71
N TYR A 116 16.53 13.78 7.00
CA TYR A 116 17.55 14.25 7.95
C TYR A 116 18.47 13.14 8.46
N ALA A 117 18.12 11.87 8.27
CA ALA A 117 18.99 10.75 8.61
C ALA A 117 20.18 10.62 7.63
N ASP A 118 21.26 10.00 8.10
CA ASP A 118 22.38 9.61 7.24
C ASP A 118 21.87 8.66 6.15
N THR A 119 22.30 8.87 4.90
CA THR A 119 21.85 8.06 3.75
C THR A 119 22.09 6.58 3.99
N GLU A 120 23.24 6.22 4.55
CA GLU A 120 23.59 4.84 4.92
C GLU A 120 22.55 4.20 5.87
N LYS A 121 22.05 4.96 6.85
CA LYS A 121 21.01 4.45 7.78
C LYS A 121 19.69 4.21 7.06
N ILE A 122 19.35 5.02 6.06
CA ILE A 122 18.14 4.84 5.25
C ILE A 122 18.28 3.55 4.43
N VAL A 123 19.44 3.33 3.80
CA VAL A 123 19.77 2.09 3.05
C VAL A 123 19.61 0.86 3.94
N TRP A 124 20.26 0.83 5.10
CA TRP A 124 20.14 -0.30 6.04
C TRP A 124 18.71 -0.53 6.52
N SER A 125 17.93 0.54 6.72
CA SER A 125 16.53 0.42 7.13
C SER A 125 15.66 -0.20 6.02
N ILE A 126 15.90 0.17 4.76
CA ILE A 126 15.21 -0.44 3.61
C ILE A 126 15.54 -1.93 3.54
N LEU A 127 16.82 -2.31 3.66
CA LEU A 127 17.23 -3.72 3.69
C LEU A 127 16.55 -4.48 4.83
N TYR A 128 16.49 -3.90 6.02
CA TYR A 128 15.80 -4.51 7.17
C TYR A 128 14.30 -4.72 6.90
N TYR A 129 13.62 -3.71 6.34
CA TYR A 129 12.21 -3.86 5.97
C TYR A 129 11.99 -4.90 4.89
N GLU A 130 12.87 -4.97 3.90
CA GLU A 130 12.81 -5.98 2.85
C GLU A 130 12.99 -7.40 3.42
N GLU A 131 13.86 -7.61 4.40
CA GLU A 131 13.97 -8.87 5.13
C GLU A 131 12.70 -9.21 5.93
N MET A 132 12.08 -8.22 6.57
CA MET A 132 10.79 -8.40 7.23
C MET A 132 9.71 -8.82 6.23
N ILE A 133 9.62 -8.15 5.09
CA ILE A 133 8.65 -8.44 4.03
C ILE A 133 8.84 -9.86 3.49
N LYS A 134 10.07 -10.30 3.25
CA LYS A 134 10.36 -11.69 2.85
C LYS A 134 9.79 -12.69 3.87
N LYS A 135 10.02 -12.48 5.16
CA LYS A 135 9.49 -13.34 6.23
C LYS A 135 7.97 -13.34 6.28
N ILE A 136 7.34 -12.18 6.10
CA ILE A 136 5.88 -12.03 6.04
C ILE A 136 5.30 -12.86 4.89
N ARG A 137 5.84 -12.70 3.68
CA ARG A 137 5.34 -13.36 2.47
C ARG A 137 5.56 -14.86 2.47
N ILE A 138 6.67 -15.32 3.02
CA ILE A 138 7.00 -16.75 3.07
C ILE A 138 6.24 -17.47 4.20
N GLY A 139 5.84 -16.74 5.25
CA GLY A 139 5.23 -17.29 6.45
C GLY A 139 6.26 -17.92 7.41
N VAL A 140 5.81 -18.31 8.61
CA VAL A 140 6.67 -18.75 9.75
C VAL A 140 7.57 -19.95 9.42
N ASN A 141 7.25 -20.72 8.38
CA ASN A 141 7.88 -22.01 8.08
C ASN A 141 8.78 -22.03 6.84
N GLY A 142 8.87 -20.97 6.04
CA GLY A 142 9.73 -21.02 4.86
C GLY A 142 11.14 -20.52 5.15
N ASN A 143 12.11 -21.29 4.67
CA ASN A 143 13.53 -21.05 4.86
C ASN A 143 14.07 -20.09 3.79
N PHE A 144 15.10 -19.32 4.16
CA PHE A 144 15.94 -18.53 3.27
C PHE A 144 16.93 -19.42 2.50
#